data_AF-A0A0G1DMA8-F1
#
_entry.id   AF-A0A0G1DMA8-F1
#
_cell.length_a   1.000
_cell.length_b   1.000
_cell.length_c   1.000
_cell.angle_alpha   90.00
_cell.angle_beta   90.00
_cell.angle_gamma   90.00
#
_symmetry.space_group_name_H-M   'P 1'
#
loop_
_entity.id
_entity.type
_entity.pdbx_description
1 polymer ?
#
loop_
_entity_poly.entity_id
_entity_poly.type
_entity_poly.pdbx_seq_one_letter_code
_entity_poly.pdbx_strand_id
1 'polypeptide(L)'
;MYKILTYCTFVIVTLDVIIAFVTARTYPQLVVAIAFYPLLVYFAFKVFPRKRSQVAYKEHLAPIQPVAENAVDDDKRAFLKLLGVSGFSLLLYSIFIKRPQVPFFESSSESETISLQDTSGNKINPAEKGPTDGYRITEIDDSIVAYYGFTHKDGSWFIMQEDTDTGSFRYMRGDSNFTNGWAGREDFKYDYFVNVF
;
A
#
# COMPACT_ATOMS: atom_id res chain seq x y z
N MET A 1 37.10 -8.45 -21.89
CA MET A 1 37.92 -9.29 -20.98
C MET A 1 37.74 -8.90 -19.50
N TYR A 2 37.79 -7.62 -19.12
CA TYR A 2 37.60 -7.18 -17.72
C TYR A 2 36.31 -7.65 -17.03
N LYS A 3 35.20 -7.75 -17.78
CA LYS A 3 33.94 -8.26 -17.24
C LYS A 3 34.06 -9.72 -16.78
N ILE A 4 34.63 -10.59 -17.62
CA ILE A 4 34.84 -12.02 -17.32
C ILE A 4 35.77 -12.18 -16.11
N LEU A 5 36.86 -11.39 -16.04
CA LEU A 5 37.75 -11.38 -14.89
C LEU A 5 37.00 -11.04 -13.59
N THR A 6 36.11 -10.04 -13.64
CA THR A 6 35.32 -9.61 -12.47
C THR A 6 34.32 -10.69 -12.02
N TYR A 7 33.72 -11.43 -12.95
CA TYR A 7 32.85 -12.56 -12.64
C TYR A 7 33.65 -13.72 -12.02
N CYS A 8 34.82 -14.06 -12.57
CA CYS A 8 35.68 -15.09 -12.00
C CYS A 8 36.15 -14.74 -10.58
N THR A 9 36.56 -13.48 -10.34
CA THR A 9 36.93 -13.01 -9.00
C THR A 9 35.74 -13.07 -8.03
N PHE A 10 34.53 -12.75 -8.48
CA PHE A 10 33.32 -12.87 -7.64
C PHE A 10 33.01 -14.32 -7.27
N VAL A 11 33.14 -15.26 -8.22
CA VAL A 11 32.94 -16.69 -7.96
C VAL A 11 33.98 -17.24 -6.98
N ILE A 12 35.23 -16.82 -7.09
CA ILE A 12 36.30 -17.23 -6.17
C ILE A 12 36.04 -16.68 -4.76
N VAL A 13 35.76 -15.38 -4.63
CA VAL A 13 35.48 -14.74 -3.33
C VAL A 13 34.23 -15.31 -2.65
N THR A 14 33.20 -15.66 -3.41
CA THR A 14 31.99 -16.29 -2.86
C THR A 14 32.27 -17.70 -2.36
N LEU A 15 33.06 -18.50 -3.08
CA LEU A 15 33.50 -19.82 -2.61
C LEU A 15 34.36 -19.73 -1.35
N ASP A 16 35.30 -18.78 -1.28
CA ASP A 16 36.16 -18.58 -0.12
C ASP A 16 35.35 -18.23 1.14
N VAL A 17 34.31 -17.39 1.01
CA VAL A 17 33.42 -17.05 2.12
C VAL A 17 32.60 -18.26 2.58
N ILE A 18 32.10 -19.08 1.64
CA ILE A 18 31.37 -20.32 1.99
C ILE A 18 32.28 -21.27 2.75
N ILE A 19 33.52 -21.47 2.28
CA ILE A 19 34.50 -22.34 2.95
C ILE A 19 34.84 -21.80 4.35
N ALA A 20 35.02 -20.48 4.50
CA ALA A 20 35.29 -19.85 5.78
C ALA A 20 34.13 -20.07 6.79
N PHE A 21 32.88 -20.02 6.34
CA PHE A 21 31.71 -20.30 7.17
C PHE A 21 31.58 -21.78 7.53
N VAL A 22 31.80 -22.70 6.58
CA VAL A 22 31.73 -24.15 6.83
C VAL A 22 32.85 -24.63 7.76
N THR A 23 34.01 -23.98 7.70
CA THR A 23 35.18 -24.33 8.52
C THR A 23 35.15 -23.66 9.90
N ALA A 24 34.23 -22.71 10.13
CA ALA A 24 34.10 -22.02 11.40
C ALA A 24 33.58 -22.94 12.50
N ARG A 25 34.48 -23.43 13.35
CA ARG A 25 34.13 -24.26 14.53
C ARG A 25 34.05 -23.46 15.83
N THR A 26 34.47 -22.19 15.79
CA THR A 26 34.58 -21.35 16.99
C THR A 26 33.90 -19.99 16.75
N TYR A 27 33.30 -19.44 17.80
CA TYR A 27 32.66 -18.12 17.79
C TYR A 27 33.53 -16.98 17.23
N PRO A 28 34.83 -16.83 17.57
CA PRO A 28 35.66 -15.78 16.98
C PRO A 28 35.86 -15.95 15.46
N GLN A 29 35.95 -17.19 14.97
CA GLN A 29 36.08 -17.47 13.53
C GLN A 29 34.81 -17.10 12.76
N LEU A 30 33.65 -17.25 13.39
CA LEU A 30 32.35 -16.85 12.84
C LEU A 30 32.24 -15.31 12.76
N VAL A 31 32.70 -14.58 13.77
CA VAL A 31 32.72 -13.10 13.77
C VAL A 31 33.60 -12.57 12.63
N VAL A 32 34.76 -13.18 12.40
CA VAL A 32 35.65 -12.81 11.29
C VAL A 32 34.98 -13.11 9.94
N ALA A 33 34.30 -14.25 9.80
CA ALA A 33 33.57 -14.59 8.57
C ALA A 33 32.40 -13.61 8.27
N ILE A 34 31.68 -13.17 9.31
CA ILE A 34 30.64 -12.13 9.18
C ILE A 34 31.26 -10.80 8.71
N ALA A 35 32.45 -10.44 9.19
CA ALA A 35 33.11 -9.20 8.79
C ALA A 35 33.51 -9.17 7.29
N PHE A 36 33.64 -10.33 6.63
CA PHE A 36 33.88 -10.43 5.19
C PHE A 36 32.60 -10.33 4.34
N TYR A 37 31.42 -10.50 4.94
CA TYR A 37 30.14 -10.47 4.24
C TYR A 37 29.81 -9.12 3.55
N PRO A 38 30.08 -7.94 4.15
CA PRO A 38 29.90 -6.65 3.49
C PRO A 38 30.76 -6.49 2.22
N LEU A 39 31.95 -7.12 2.20
CA LEU A 39 32.84 -7.10 1.05
C LEU A 39 32.23 -7.89 -0.13
N LEU A 40 31.63 -9.06 0.16
CA LEU A 40 30.90 -9.86 -0.83
C LEU A 40 29.71 -9.08 -1.39
N VAL A 41 28.93 -8.43 -0.54
CA VAL A 41 27.80 -7.58 -0.94
C VAL A 41 28.26 -6.42 -1.84
N TYR A 42 29.39 -5.78 -1.54
CA TYR A 42 29.97 -4.74 -2.38
C TYR A 42 30.31 -5.26 -3.79
N PHE A 43 30.95 -6.43 -3.89
CA PHE A 43 31.25 -7.03 -5.19
C PHE A 43 29.98 -7.48 -5.92
N ALA A 44 28.97 -7.98 -5.22
CA ALA A 44 27.69 -8.34 -5.82
C ALA A 44 27.01 -7.11 -6.49
N PHE A 45 26.96 -5.96 -5.81
CA PHE A 45 26.41 -4.74 -6.41
C PHE A 45 27.22 -4.23 -7.61
N LYS A 46 28.53 -4.49 -7.64
CA LYS A 46 29.40 -4.12 -8.77
C LYS A 46 29.22 -5.05 -9.97
N VAL A 47 28.96 -6.34 -9.72
CA VAL A 47 28.81 -7.38 -10.74
C VAL A 47 27.41 -7.39 -11.35
N PHE A 48 26.38 -7.11 -10.54
CA PHE A 48 25.00 -6.97 -11.01
C PHE A 48 24.68 -5.48 -11.19
N PRO A 49 24.93 -4.89 -12.38
CA PRO A 49 24.50 -3.52 -12.62
C PRO A 49 22.99 -3.49 -12.41
N ARG A 50 22.54 -2.65 -11.47
CA ARG A 50 21.12 -2.36 -11.25
C ARG A 50 20.54 -1.84 -12.55
N LYS A 51 20.04 -2.74 -13.41
CA LYS A 51 19.13 -2.37 -14.47
C LYS A 51 17.89 -1.84 -13.77
N ARG A 52 17.76 -0.52 -13.77
CA ARG A 52 16.51 0.16 -13.42
C ARG A 52 15.50 -0.34 -14.46
N SER A 53 14.75 -1.37 -14.10
CA SER A 53 13.73 -1.93 -14.97
C SER A 53 12.66 -0.86 -15.11
N GLN A 54 12.69 -0.12 -16.21
CA GLN A 54 11.52 0.63 -16.65
C GLN A 54 10.49 -0.45 -17.00
N VAL A 55 9.53 -0.65 -16.10
CA VAL A 55 8.35 -1.47 -16.38
C VAL A 55 7.53 -0.67 -17.38
N ALA A 56 7.80 -0.88 -18.67
CA ALA A 56 6.85 -0.51 -19.70
C ALA A 56 5.67 -1.48 -19.57
N TYR A 57 4.56 -0.99 -19.03
CA TYR A 57 3.29 -1.72 -19.00
C TYR A 57 2.87 -1.99 -20.45
N LYS A 58 3.10 -3.21 -20.92
CA LYS A 58 2.49 -3.73 -22.14
C LYS A 58 1.21 -4.43 -21.69
N GLU A 59 0.08 -3.78 -21.93
CA GLU A 59 -1.23 -4.38 -21.79
C GLU A 59 -1.33 -5.52 -22.81
N HIS A 60 -1.13 -6.75 -22.35
CA HIS A 60 -1.41 -7.95 -23.12
C HIS A 60 -2.68 -8.56 -22.55
N LEU A 61 -3.82 -8.12 -23.09
CA LEU A 61 -5.11 -8.79 -22.93
C LEU A 61 -5.04 -10.12 -23.67
N ALA A 62 -4.70 -11.20 -22.93
CA ALA A 62 -4.94 -12.55 -23.41
C ALA A 62 -6.43 -12.88 -23.21
N PRO A 63 -7.13 -13.44 -24.22
CA PRO A 63 -8.49 -13.92 -24.05
C PRO A 63 -8.50 -15.10 -23.06
N ILE A 64 -9.38 -15.03 -22.07
CA ILE A 64 -9.64 -16.14 -21.13
C ILE A 64 -10.24 -17.29 -21.94
N GLN A 65 -9.47 -18.37 -22.12
CA GLN A 65 -10.01 -19.64 -22.60
C GLN A 65 -10.61 -20.42 -21.42
N PRO A 66 -11.75 -21.11 -21.59
CA PRO A 66 -12.30 -21.97 -20.56
C PRO A 66 -11.37 -23.17 -20.36
N VAL A 67 -10.81 -23.28 -19.16
CA VAL A 67 -9.97 -24.42 -18.75
C VAL A 67 -10.86 -25.66 -18.71
N ALA A 68 -10.55 -26.61 -19.58
CA ALA A 68 -11.09 -27.94 -19.54
C ALA A 68 -10.71 -28.62 -18.22
N GLU A 69 -11.74 -29.04 -17.51
CA GLU A 69 -11.75 -30.07 -16.49
C GLU A 69 -10.92 -31.28 -16.97
N ASN A 70 -9.83 -31.61 -16.25
CA ASN A 70 -9.16 -32.92 -16.11
C ASN A 70 -7.63 -32.78 -15.89
N ALA A 71 -7.18 -32.44 -14.66
CA ALA A 71 -5.80 -32.72 -14.17
C ALA A 71 -5.62 -32.35 -12.68
N VAL A 72 -6.35 -32.99 -11.77
CA VAL A 72 -6.46 -32.55 -10.36
C VAL A 72 -5.23 -32.88 -9.46
N ASP A 73 -4.11 -33.40 -9.99
CA ASP A 73 -2.99 -33.82 -9.12
C ASP A 73 -1.61 -33.18 -9.42
N ASP A 74 -1.23 -32.98 -10.69
CA ASP A 74 0.04 -32.31 -11.01
C ASP A 74 0.03 -30.81 -10.66
N ASP A 75 -1.14 -30.17 -10.75
CA ASP A 75 -1.31 -28.74 -10.49
C ASP A 75 -1.12 -28.37 -9.02
N LYS A 76 -1.48 -29.26 -8.08
CA LYS A 76 -1.32 -28.97 -6.65
C LYS A 76 0.15 -28.91 -6.26
N ARG A 77 0.99 -29.81 -6.78
CA ARG A 77 2.43 -29.83 -6.51
C ARG A 77 3.15 -28.69 -7.24
N ALA A 78 2.73 -28.36 -8.46
CA ALA A 78 3.24 -27.20 -9.18
C ALA A 78 2.87 -25.89 -8.45
N PHE A 79 1.63 -25.78 -7.97
CA PHE A 79 1.14 -24.66 -7.17
C PHE A 79 1.86 -24.54 -5.82
N LEU A 80 2.03 -25.63 -5.08
CA LEU A 80 2.78 -25.65 -3.80
C LEU A 80 4.25 -25.26 -4.00
N LYS A 81 4.88 -25.69 -5.10
CA LYS A 81 6.24 -25.26 -5.46
C LYS A 81 6.27 -23.77 -5.81
N LEU A 82 5.29 -23.28 -6.56
CA LEU A 82 5.20 -21.87 -6.93
C LEU A 82 4.97 -20.99 -5.69
N LEU A 83 4.03 -21.36 -4.83
CA LEU A 83 3.68 -20.66 -3.59
C LEU A 83 4.85 -20.69 -2.59
N GLY A 84 5.54 -21.84 -2.49
CA GLY A 84 6.73 -21.99 -1.65
C GLY A 84 7.88 -21.10 -2.11
N VAL A 85 8.22 -21.11 -3.42
CA VAL A 85 9.31 -20.31 -3.97
C VAL A 85 8.97 -18.81 -3.97
N SER A 86 7.75 -18.43 -4.34
CA SER A 86 7.33 -17.02 -4.35
C SER A 86 7.15 -16.44 -2.94
N GLY A 87 6.52 -17.20 -2.02
CA GLY A 87 6.36 -16.80 -0.62
C GLY A 87 7.69 -16.71 0.12
N PHE A 88 8.60 -17.67 -0.07
CA PHE A 88 9.93 -17.61 0.51
C PHE A 88 10.74 -16.43 -0.06
N SER A 89 10.59 -16.13 -1.34
CA SER A 89 11.23 -14.97 -1.98
C SER A 89 10.72 -13.65 -1.40
N LEU A 90 9.42 -13.52 -1.12
CA LEU A 90 8.84 -12.36 -0.45
C LEU A 90 9.30 -12.24 1.01
N LEU A 91 9.45 -13.37 1.71
CA LEU A 91 9.98 -13.41 3.08
C LEU A 91 11.44 -12.94 3.12
N LEU A 92 12.28 -13.46 2.23
CA LEU A 92 13.67 -12.99 2.11
C LEU A 92 13.73 -11.52 1.68
N TYR A 93 12.87 -11.09 0.75
CA TYR A 93 12.76 -9.68 0.36
C TYR A 93 12.38 -8.80 1.56
N SER A 94 11.48 -9.26 2.44
CA SER A 94 11.11 -8.56 3.67
C SER A 94 12.26 -8.45 4.68
N ILE A 95 13.12 -9.47 4.78
CA ILE A 95 14.29 -9.45 5.68
C ILE A 95 15.41 -8.56 5.13
N PHE A 96 15.65 -8.58 3.81
CA PHE A 96 16.79 -7.89 3.19
C PHE A 96 16.48 -6.48 2.70
N ILE A 97 15.21 -6.11 2.51
CA ILE A 97 14.86 -4.69 2.47
C ILE A 97 14.99 -4.16 3.89
N LYS A 98 16.14 -3.55 4.17
CA LYS A 98 16.18 -2.47 5.16
C LYS A 98 15.00 -1.56 4.85
N ARG A 99 14.01 -1.54 5.74
CA ARG A 99 13.04 -0.45 5.83
C ARG A 99 13.86 0.84 5.62
N PRO A 100 13.55 1.71 4.64
CA PRO A 100 14.00 3.08 4.81
C PRO A 100 13.44 3.47 6.18
N GLN A 101 14.34 3.65 7.15
CA GLN A 101 14.02 4.29 8.39
C GLN A 101 13.65 5.71 7.98
N VAL A 102 12.39 5.89 7.57
CA VAL A 102 11.73 7.15 7.75
C VAL A 102 11.77 7.34 9.25
N PRO A 103 12.46 8.38 9.76
CA PRO A 103 12.61 8.57 11.20
C PRO A 103 11.22 8.84 11.75
N PHE A 104 10.56 7.81 12.28
CA PHE A 104 9.18 7.92 12.71
C PHE A 104 9.06 8.38 14.17
N PHE A 105 10.15 8.43 14.93
CA PHE A 105 10.18 9.03 16.27
C PHE A 105 11.60 9.47 16.62
N GLU A 106 12.03 10.64 16.12
CA GLU A 106 13.05 11.41 16.81
C GLU A 106 12.36 12.62 17.44
N SER A 107 12.11 12.47 18.74
CA SER A 107 11.62 13.52 19.61
C SER A 107 12.72 14.59 19.76
N SER A 108 12.66 15.63 18.93
CA SER A 108 13.18 16.94 19.30
C SER A 108 12.00 17.89 19.37
N SER A 109 11.67 18.26 20.61
CA SER A 109 10.79 19.35 20.97
C SER A 109 11.15 20.62 20.18
N GLU A 110 10.42 20.90 19.12
CA GLU A 110 10.05 22.26 18.75
C GLU A 110 8.88 22.19 17.78
N SER A 111 7.82 22.89 18.14
CA SER A 111 6.56 23.01 17.41
C SER A 111 6.79 23.80 16.13
N GLU A 112 7.32 23.16 15.09
CA GLU A 112 7.22 23.65 13.72
C GLU A 112 6.35 22.68 12.92
N THR A 113 5.07 23.03 12.80
CA THR A 113 4.15 22.42 11.83
C THR A 113 4.77 22.48 10.44
N ILE A 114 5.26 21.36 9.94
CA ILE A 114 5.71 21.19 8.55
C ILE A 114 4.50 21.45 7.65
N SER A 115 4.40 22.65 7.09
CA SER A 115 3.40 22.93 6.07
C SER A 115 3.92 22.48 4.71
N LEU A 116 3.20 21.59 4.04
CA LEU A 116 3.47 21.27 2.64
C LEU A 116 3.37 22.56 1.82
N GLN A 117 4.26 22.75 0.85
CA GLN A 117 4.21 23.89 -0.06
C GLN A 117 4.22 23.35 -1.50
N ASP A 118 3.45 23.98 -2.38
CA ASP A 118 3.50 23.70 -3.81
C ASP A 118 4.81 24.23 -4.40
N THR A 119 5.13 23.81 -5.63
CA THR A 119 6.27 24.28 -6.44
C THR A 119 6.30 25.80 -6.61
N SER A 120 5.15 26.47 -6.46
CA SER A 120 5.01 27.93 -6.47
C SER A 120 5.14 28.59 -5.08
N GLY A 121 5.47 27.84 -4.03
CA GLY A 121 5.63 28.34 -2.66
C GLY A 121 4.32 28.55 -1.90
N ASN A 122 3.18 28.16 -2.48
CA ASN A 122 1.89 28.26 -1.82
C ASN A 122 1.78 27.21 -0.71
N LYS A 123 1.41 27.64 0.50
CA LYS A 123 1.14 26.74 1.62
C LYS A 123 -0.01 25.80 1.26
N ILE A 124 0.30 24.53 1.01
CA ILE A 124 -0.68 23.46 0.88
C ILE A 124 -1.09 23.06 2.30
N ASN A 125 -2.38 23.20 2.60
CA ASN A 125 -2.97 22.54 3.75
C ASN A 125 -3.41 21.14 3.30
N PRO A 126 -2.67 20.05 3.61
CA PRO A 126 -3.09 18.70 3.26
C PRO A 126 -4.41 18.27 3.92
N ALA A 127 -4.86 19.02 4.93
CA ALA A 127 -6.14 18.85 5.59
C ALA A 127 -7.02 20.08 5.33
N GLU A 128 -7.21 20.45 4.07
CA GLU A 128 -8.37 21.26 3.69
C GLU A 128 -9.61 20.44 4.06
N LYS A 129 -10.29 20.86 5.13
CA LYS A 129 -11.45 20.13 5.64
C LYS A 129 -12.60 20.31 4.66
N GLY A 130 -13.05 19.22 4.06
CA GLY A 130 -14.29 19.20 3.30
C GLY A 130 -15.50 19.48 4.21
N PRO A 131 -16.60 20.00 3.67
CA PRO A 131 -17.78 20.33 4.48
C PRO A 131 -18.48 19.09 5.08
N THR A 132 -18.22 17.90 4.54
CA THR A 132 -18.69 16.61 5.05
C THR A 132 -17.65 15.87 5.88
N ASP A 133 -16.49 16.48 6.14
CA ASP A 133 -15.44 15.83 6.93
C ASP A 133 -15.90 15.60 8.37
N GLY A 134 -15.62 14.40 8.87
CA GLY A 134 -15.96 14.01 10.23
C GLY A 134 -17.38 13.46 10.41
N TYR A 135 -18.25 13.60 9.41
CA TYR A 135 -19.55 12.93 9.42
C TYR A 135 -19.37 11.42 9.21
N ARG A 136 -20.19 10.62 9.89
CA ARG A 136 -20.20 9.16 9.75
C ARG A 136 -21.62 8.67 9.49
N ILE A 137 -21.72 7.59 8.73
CA ILE A 137 -22.98 6.94 8.44
C ILE A 137 -23.58 6.36 9.73
N THR A 138 -24.89 6.55 9.89
CA THR A 138 -25.62 6.17 11.10
C THR A 138 -26.83 5.29 10.74
N GLU A 139 -27.58 5.65 9.70
CA GLU A 139 -28.74 4.89 9.24
C GLU A 139 -28.77 4.80 7.72
N ILE A 140 -29.37 3.72 7.21
CA ILE A 140 -29.52 3.43 5.79
C ILE A 140 -30.94 2.93 5.58
N ASP A 141 -31.61 3.48 4.56
CA ASP A 141 -32.87 3.00 4.04
C ASP A 141 -32.66 2.69 2.55
N ASP A 142 -32.73 1.42 2.20
CA ASP A 142 -32.44 0.89 0.85
C ASP A 142 -33.76 0.60 0.09
N SER A 143 -34.70 1.53 0.18
CA SER A 143 -35.96 1.52 -0.56
C SER A 143 -35.75 1.90 -2.04
N ILE A 144 -36.83 2.01 -2.82
CA ILE A 144 -36.75 2.43 -4.25
C ILE A 144 -36.04 3.79 -4.39
N VAL A 145 -36.26 4.69 -3.44
CA VAL A 145 -35.39 5.85 -3.24
C VAL A 145 -34.56 5.55 -2.02
N ALA A 146 -33.23 5.48 -2.18
CA ALA A 146 -32.35 5.16 -1.08
C ALA A 146 -32.00 6.42 -0.29
N TYR A 147 -31.94 6.30 1.03
CA TYR A 147 -31.56 7.38 1.94
C TYR A 147 -30.41 6.92 2.83
N TYR A 148 -29.42 7.78 2.98
CA TYR A 148 -28.25 7.54 3.81
C TYR A 148 -28.11 8.67 4.81
N GLY A 149 -28.24 8.35 6.09
CA GLY A 149 -28.15 9.30 7.19
C GLY A 149 -26.74 9.35 7.75
N PHE A 150 -26.19 10.56 7.86
CA PHE A 150 -24.86 10.81 8.39
C PHE A 150 -24.94 11.77 9.58
N THR A 151 -24.22 11.45 10.65
CA THR A 151 -24.13 12.30 11.84
C THR A 151 -22.70 12.70 12.14
N HIS A 152 -22.50 13.92 12.62
CA HIS A 152 -21.24 14.43 13.12
C HIS A 152 -21.22 14.42 14.65
N LYS A 153 -20.03 14.55 15.25
CA LYS A 153 -19.82 14.45 16.70
C LYS A 153 -20.51 15.57 17.50
N ASP A 154 -20.81 16.70 16.88
CA ASP A 154 -21.53 17.83 17.48
C ASP A 154 -23.06 17.67 17.44
N GLY A 155 -23.57 16.58 16.84
CA GLY A 155 -25.00 16.32 16.69
C GLY A 155 -25.61 16.87 15.41
N SER A 156 -24.85 17.61 14.60
CA SER A 156 -25.28 17.96 13.24
C SER A 156 -25.34 16.72 12.36
N TRP A 157 -26.18 16.78 11.34
CA TRP A 157 -26.44 15.63 10.47
C TRP A 157 -26.78 16.07 9.05
N PHE A 158 -26.60 15.15 8.11
CA PHE A 158 -27.16 15.30 6.78
C PHE A 158 -27.72 13.96 6.29
N ILE A 159 -28.69 14.02 5.40
CA ILE A 159 -29.25 12.86 4.71
C ILE A 159 -28.93 13.03 3.23
N MET A 160 -28.35 11.99 2.65
CA MET A 160 -28.16 11.86 1.21
C MET A 160 -29.28 11.01 0.65
N GLN A 161 -30.05 11.57 -0.29
CA GLN A 161 -31.03 10.86 -1.08
C GLN A 161 -30.39 10.42 -2.39
N GLU A 162 -30.49 9.15 -2.71
CA GLU A 162 -30.09 8.55 -3.98
C GLU A 162 -31.35 8.10 -4.73
N ASP A 163 -31.54 8.66 -5.92
CA ASP A 163 -32.53 8.18 -6.88
C ASP A 163 -31.90 7.03 -7.67
N THR A 164 -32.33 5.79 -7.42
CA THR A 164 -31.74 4.60 -8.03
C THR A 164 -32.03 4.48 -9.52
N ASP A 165 -33.06 5.17 -10.02
CA ASP A 165 -33.43 5.13 -11.45
C ASP A 165 -32.54 6.07 -12.27
N THR A 166 -32.21 7.24 -11.72
CA THR A 166 -31.39 8.24 -12.42
C THR A 166 -29.92 8.26 -11.98
N GLY A 167 -29.58 7.64 -10.85
CA GLY A 167 -28.26 7.71 -10.22
C GLY A 167 -27.95 9.10 -9.65
N SER A 168 -28.97 9.90 -9.35
CA SER A 168 -28.81 11.27 -8.87
C SER A 168 -28.72 11.33 -7.35
N PHE A 169 -27.80 12.14 -6.84
CA PHE A 169 -27.66 12.40 -5.41
C PHE A 169 -28.19 13.79 -5.03
N ARG A 170 -28.94 13.85 -3.94
CA ARG A 170 -29.44 15.07 -3.33
C ARG A 170 -29.18 15.04 -1.82
N TYR A 171 -29.10 16.21 -1.21
CA TYR A 171 -28.66 16.36 0.16
C TYR A 171 -29.65 17.25 0.92
N MET A 172 -29.76 16.99 2.21
CA MET A 172 -30.46 17.82 3.20
C MET A 172 -29.67 17.76 4.49
N ARG A 173 -29.57 18.87 5.22
CA ARG A 173 -28.83 18.93 6.48
C ARG A 173 -29.67 19.48 7.63
N GLY A 174 -29.28 19.15 8.85
CA GLY A 174 -29.82 19.74 10.07
C GLY A 174 -28.74 19.90 11.13
N ASP A 175 -28.92 20.91 11.99
CA ASP A 175 -27.90 21.25 13.00
C ASP A 175 -27.99 20.36 14.25
N SER A 176 -29.12 19.69 14.49
CA SER A 176 -29.32 18.80 15.63
C SER A 176 -30.53 17.87 15.44
N ASN A 177 -30.68 16.89 16.34
CA ASN A 177 -31.84 15.99 16.42
C ASN A 177 -32.05 15.10 15.18
N PHE A 178 -31.04 14.27 14.90
CA PHE A 178 -31.05 13.34 13.77
C PHE A 178 -32.27 12.41 13.77
N THR A 179 -32.72 11.92 14.93
CA THR A 179 -33.88 11.00 15.00
C THR A 179 -35.14 11.59 14.38
N ASN A 180 -35.43 12.87 14.66
CA ASN A 180 -36.58 13.54 14.05
C ASN A 180 -36.35 13.84 12.56
N GLY A 181 -35.12 14.22 12.19
CA GLY A 181 -34.75 14.39 10.78
C GLY A 181 -34.94 13.10 9.98
N TRP A 182 -34.46 11.99 10.51
CA TRP A 182 -34.54 10.69 9.86
C TRP A 182 -35.98 10.18 9.72
N ALA A 183 -36.82 10.42 10.72
CA ALA A 183 -38.24 10.08 10.65
C ALA A 183 -38.98 10.82 9.53
N GLY A 184 -38.59 12.06 9.21
CA GLY A 184 -39.16 12.89 8.14
C GLY A 184 -38.41 12.83 6.81
N ARG A 185 -37.49 11.88 6.61
CA ARG A 185 -36.58 11.84 5.45
C ARG A 185 -37.30 11.84 4.09
N GLU A 186 -38.50 11.27 4.00
CA GLU A 186 -39.25 11.18 2.75
C GLU A 186 -39.97 12.51 2.39
N ASP A 187 -40.26 13.33 3.40
CA ASP A 187 -41.05 14.57 3.25
C ASP A 187 -40.18 15.81 2.97
N PHE A 188 -38.86 15.68 3.12
CA PHE A 188 -37.96 16.81 2.93
C PHE A 188 -37.71 17.14 1.47
N LYS A 189 -37.48 18.43 1.22
CA LYS A 189 -36.99 18.92 -0.05
C LYS A 189 -35.47 18.85 -0.08
N TYR A 190 -34.92 17.94 -0.86
CA TYR A 190 -33.49 17.80 -1.05
C TYR A 190 -32.96 18.68 -2.18
N ASP A 191 -31.69 19.05 -2.11
CA ASP A 191 -31.03 19.90 -3.11
C ASP A 191 -29.62 19.36 -3.48
N TYR A 192 -28.96 19.98 -4.44
CA TYR A 192 -27.58 19.68 -4.82
C TYR A 192 -26.62 20.02 -3.68
N PHE A 193 -25.50 19.29 -3.63
CA PHE A 193 -24.46 19.45 -2.62
C PHE A 193 -24.04 20.91 -2.39
N VAL A 194 -23.78 21.65 -3.48
CA VAL A 194 -23.34 23.06 -3.46
C VAL A 194 -24.37 24.04 -2.88
N ASN A 195 -25.65 23.66 -2.85
CA ASN A 195 -26.71 24.49 -2.27
C ASN A 195 -26.88 24.22 -0.77
N VAL A 196 -26.37 23.07 -0.29
CA VAL A 196 -26.51 22.61 1.09
C VAL A 196 -25.23 22.86 1.90
N PHE A 197 -24.06 22.81 1.27
CA PHE A 197 -22.72 22.98 1.85
C PHE A 197 -21.94 24.07 1.13
#